data_AF-A0A3N5PXJ3-F1
#
_entry.id   AF-A0A3N5PXJ3-F1
#
_cell.length_a   1.000
_cell.length_b   1.000
_cell.length_c   1.000
_cell.angle_alpha   90.00
_cell.angle_beta   90.00
_cell.angle_gamma   90.00
#
_symmetry.space_group_name_H-M   'P 1'
#
loop_
_entity.id
_entity.type
_entity.pdbx_description
1 polymer ?
#
loop_
_entity_poly.entity_id
_entity_poly.type
_entity_poly.pdbx_seq_one_letter_code
_entity_poly.pdbx_strand_id
1 'polypeptide(L)' 'MKTQGEIEAAICEGVSRFEQDYMGRGPKDIRAHLLGDLLVVRLLGVLTAAEQHLVKSLSAEKGRDLLKQVRTHLIE' A
#
# COMPACT_ATOMS: atom_id res chain seq x y z
N MET A 1 -23.00 17.60 -7.45
CA MET A 1 -21.60 17.49 -7.90
C MET A 1 -20.78 17.13 -6.67
N LYS A 2 -19.85 16.17 -6.75
CA LYS A 2 -19.03 15.81 -5.58
C LYS A 2 -18.00 16.91 -5.30
N THR A 3 -17.69 17.15 -4.03
CA THR A 3 -16.57 17.99 -3.61
C THR A 3 -15.25 17.26 -3.84
N GLN A 4 -14.14 18.01 -3.90
CA GLN A 4 -12.80 17.42 -4.01
C GLN A 4 -12.54 16.38 -2.89
N GLY A 5 -12.88 16.73 -1.64
CA GLY A 5 -12.70 15.84 -0.50
C GLY A 5 -13.54 14.56 -0.59
N GLU A 6 -14.76 14.62 -1.14
CA GLU A 6 -15.58 13.42 -1.37
C GLU A 6 -14.99 12.50 -2.44
N ILE A 7 -14.32 13.06 -3.46
CA ILE A 7 -13.64 12.27 -4.49
C ILE A 7 -12.38 11.63 -3.91
N GLU A 8 -11.56 12.40 -3.20
CA GLU A 8 -10.35 11.90 -2.53
C GLU A 8 -10.68 10.79 -1.51
N ALA A 9 -11.73 10.98 -0.70
CA ALA A 9 -12.19 9.97 0.26
C ALA A 9 -12.63 8.67 -0.44
N ALA A 10 -13.40 8.78 -1.53
CA ALA A 10 -13.83 7.62 -2.30
C ALA A 10 -12.65 6.86 -2.93
N ILE A 11 -11.60 7.58 -3.35
CA ILE A 11 -10.36 6.96 -3.86
C ILE A 11 -9.63 6.23 -2.73
N CYS A 12 -9.48 6.86 -1.55
CA CYS A 12 -8.87 6.21 -0.40
C CYS A 12 -9.59 4.91 -0.02
N GLU A 13 -10.93 4.93 0.00
CA GLU A 13 -11.74 3.75 0.30
C GLU A 13 -11.55 2.64 -0.74
N GLY A 14 -11.63 2.99 -2.03
CA GLY A 14 -11.44 2.03 -3.12
C GLY A 14 -10.06 1.37 -3.09
N VAL A 15 -9.01 2.15 -2.84
CA VAL A 15 -7.64 1.62 -2.71
C VAL A 15 -7.49 0.77 -1.46
N SER A 16 -8.05 1.19 -0.32
CA SER A 16 -8.04 0.39 0.91
C SER A 16 -8.68 -0.97 0.70
N ARG A 17 -9.83 -0.99 0.01
CA ARG A 17 -10.58 -2.21 -0.28
C ARG A 17 -9.79 -3.13 -1.22
N PHE A 18 -9.18 -2.59 -2.27
CA PHE A 18 -8.31 -3.37 -3.15
C PHE A 18 -7.16 -4.02 -2.38
N GLU A 19 -6.43 -3.26 -1.57
CA GLU A 19 -5.30 -3.80 -0.80
C GLU A 19 -5.77 -4.86 0.22
N GLN A 20 -6.88 -4.63 0.93
CA GLN A 20 -7.39 -5.59 1.91
C GLN A 20 -7.98 -6.85 1.26
N ASP A 21 -8.89 -6.68 0.31
CA ASP A 21 -9.69 -7.78 -0.24
C ASP A 21 -8.92 -8.59 -1.29
N TYR A 22 -8.09 -7.93 -2.10
CA TYR A 22 -7.34 -8.58 -3.18
C TYR A 22 -5.92 -8.94 -2.73
N MET A 23 -5.20 -8.01 -2.09
CA MET A 23 -3.80 -8.25 -1.70
C MET A 23 -3.66 -8.94 -0.34
N GLY A 24 -4.76 -9.06 0.43
CA GLY A 24 -4.77 -9.66 1.77
C GLY A 24 -3.99 -8.87 2.82
N ARG A 25 -3.63 -7.62 2.52
CA ARG A 25 -2.81 -6.75 3.37
C ARG A 25 -3.08 -5.29 3.05
N GLY A 26 -3.21 -4.44 4.07
CA GLY A 26 -3.49 -3.02 3.90
C GLY A 26 -2.37 -2.10 4.40
N PRO A 27 -2.15 -0.93 3.75
CA PRO A 27 -1.35 0.13 4.35
C PRO A 27 -2.01 0.65 5.64
N LYS A 28 -1.20 1.27 6.51
CA LYS A 28 -1.66 1.91 7.75
C LYS A 28 -2.40 3.22 7.51
N ASP A 29 -2.00 3.98 6.49
CA ASP A 29 -2.62 5.25 6.12
C ASP A 29 -2.62 5.39 4.59
N ILE A 30 -3.72 5.89 4.05
CA ILE A 30 -3.90 6.18 2.63
C ILE A 30 -4.35 7.63 2.50
N ARG A 31 -3.68 8.40 1.65
CA ARG A 31 -4.12 9.74 1.30
C ARG A 31 -4.15 9.92 -0.20
N ALA A 32 -5.29 10.37 -0.72
CA ALA A 32 -5.45 10.80 -2.09
C ALA A 32 -5.47 12.33 -2.15
N HIS A 33 -4.83 12.88 -3.17
CA HIS A 33 -4.82 14.31 -3.44
C HIS A 33 -5.10 14.55 -4.92
N LEU A 34 -6.11 15.38 -5.20
CA LEU A 34 -6.39 15.91 -6.53
C LEU A 34 -5.68 17.25 -6.68
N LEU A 35 -4.77 17.32 -7.64
CA LEU A 35 -3.91 18.47 -7.91
C LEU A 35 -4.12 18.87 -9.38
N GLY A 36 -5.17 19.66 -9.64
CA GLY A 36 -5.59 19.96 -11.01
C GLY A 36 -6.10 18.70 -11.72
N ASP A 37 -5.38 18.26 -12.74
CA ASP A 37 -5.62 17.03 -13.50
C ASP A 37 -4.84 15.81 -12.97
N LEU A 38 -4.00 15.99 -11.95
CA LEU A 38 -3.21 14.93 -11.33
C LEU A 38 -3.94 14.31 -10.14
N LEU A 39 -3.85 12.98 -10.05
CA LEU A 39 -4.20 12.21 -8.86
C LEU A 39 -2.93 11.64 -8.23
N VAL A 40 -2.66 12.00 -6.98
CA VAL A 40 -1.57 11.44 -6.18
C VAL A 40 -2.16 10.59 -5.06
N VAL A 41 -1.82 9.31 -5.02
CA VAL A 41 -2.20 8.40 -3.92
C VAL A 41 -0.95 8.00 -3.15
N ARG A 42 -0.93 8.30 -1.85
CA ARG A 42 0.15 7.95 -0.93
C ARG A 42 -0.29 6.82 -0.02
N LEU A 43 0.43 5.69 -0.09
CA LEU A 43 0.26 4.55 0.82
C LEU A 43 1.40 4.56 1.85
N LEU A 44 1.06 4.58 3.13
CA LEU A 44 2.03 4.55 4.24
C LEU A 44 1.90 3.26 5.03
N GLY A 45 3.03 2.70 5.44
CA GLY A 45 3.05 1.48 6.25
C GLY A 45 2.60 0.23 5.48
N VAL A 46 2.93 0.13 4.20
CA VAL A 46 2.59 -0.99 3.29
C VAL A 46 3.25 -2.34 3.65
N LEU A 47 4.22 -2.33 4.57
CA LEU A 47 4.85 -3.54 5.07
C LEU A 47 4.08 -4.07 6.27
N THR A 48 3.69 -5.33 6.21
CA THR A 48 3.09 -6.03 7.36
C THR A 48 4.10 -6.18 8.49
N ALA A 49 3.64 -6.52 9.70
CA ALA A 49 4.54 -6.75 10.83
C ALA A 49 5.57 -7.85 10.55
N ALA A 50 5.17 -8.92 9.86
CA ALA A 50 6.06 -10.01 9.45
C ALA A 50 7.10 -9.54 8.43
N GLU A 51 6.69 -8.75 7.43
CA GLU A 51 7.62 -8.19 6.44
C GLU A 51 8.61 -7.21 7.09
N GLN A 52 8.15 -6.36 8.01
CA GLN A 52 9.04 -5.47 8.77
C GLN A 52 10.05 -6.24 9.62
N HIS A 53 9.64 -7.35 10.24
CA HIS A 53 10.54 -8.23 10.98
C HIS A 53 11.57 -8.87 10.05
N LEU A 54 11.15 -9.37 8.89
CA LEU A 54 12.03 -10.01 7.91
C LEU A 54 13.15 -9.08 7.42
N VAL A 55 12.81 -7.83 7.12
CA VAL A 55 13.78 -6.84 6.63
C VAL A 55 14.72 -6.35 7.75
N LYS A 56 14.30 -6.43 9.02
CA LYS A 56 15.13 -6.06 10.19
C LYS A 56 16.04 -7.18 10.69
N SER A 57 15.58 -8.43 10.62
CA SER A 57 16.28 -9.59 11.20
C SER A 57 17.37 -10.15 10.28
N LEU A 58 17.32 -9.84 8.98
CA LEU A 58 18.30 -10.27 7.98
C LEU A 58 19.22 -9.11 7.57
N SER A 59 20.34 -9.43 6.90
CA SER A 59 21.10 -8.39 6.20
C SER A 59 20.19 -7.68 5.18
N ALA A 60 20.39 -6.37 5.00
CA ALA A 60 19.48 -5.55 4.21
C ALA A 60 19.25 -6.06 2.77
N GLU A 61 20.24 -6.68 2.15
CA GLU A 61 20.12 -7.31 0.84
C GLU A 61 19.22 -8.55 0.88
N LYS A 62 19.53 -9.51 1.78
CA LYS A 62 18.74 -10.74 1.92
C LYS A 62 17.29 -10.48 2.32
N GLY A 63 17.05 -9.55 3.24
CA GLY A 63 15.71 -9.17 3.68
C GLY A 63 14.88 -8.57 2.54
N ARG A 64 15.49 -7.72 1.70
CA ARG A 64 14.82 -7.14 0.53
C ARG A 64 14.52 -8.17 -0.55
N ASP A 65 15.49 -9.04 -0.85
CA ASP A 65 15.32 -10.04 -1.90
C ASP A 65 14.25 -11.07 -1.52
N LEU A 66 14.26 -11.52 -0.25
CA LEU A 66 13.25 -12.45 0.24
C LEU A 66 11.86 -11.81 0.28
N LEU A 67 11.76 -10.54 0.68
CA LEU A 67 10.50 -9.79 0.62
C LEU A 67 9.95 -9.76 -0.82
N LYS A 68 10.79 -9.47 -1.82
CA LYS A 68 10.39 -9.47 -3.23
C LYS A 68 9.92 -10.85 -3.67
N GLN A 69 10.68 -11.90 -3.37
CA GLN A 69 10.33 -13.27 -3.70
C GLN A 69 8.97 -13.67 -3.13
N VAL A 70 8.73 -13.39 -1.85
CA VAL A 70 7.45 -13.68 -1.18
C VAL A 70 6.30 -12.90 -1.83
N ARG A 71 6.49 -11.63 -2.17
CA ARG A 71 5.46 -10.81 -2.83
C ARG A 71 5.13 -11.31 -4.24
N THR A 72 6.14 -11.68 -5.03
CA THR A 72 5.95 -12.27 -6.35
C THR A 72 5.13 -13.56 -6.25
N HIS A 73 5.48 -14.49 -5.35
CA HIS A 73 4.79 -15.80 -5.28
C HIS A 73 3.37 -15.76 -4.68
N LEU A 74 3.00 -14.69 -3.98
CA LEU A 74 1.69 -14.58 -3.32
C LEU A 74 0.69 -13.71 -4.08
N ILE A 75 1.14 -12.93 -5.08
CA ILE A 75 0.32 -11.88 -5.72
C ILE A 75 0.43 -11.88 -7.25
N GLU A 76 1.60 -12.22 -7.82
CA GLU A 76 1.71 -12.56 -9.26
C GLU A 76 1.40 -14.04 -9.49
#